data_AF-A0AAE4BAC2-F1
#
_entry.id   AF-A0AAE4BAC2-F1
#
_cell.length_a   1.000
_cell.length_b   1.000
_cell.length_c   1.000
_cell.angle_alpha   90.00
_cell.angle_beta   90.00
_cell.angle_gamma   90.00
#
_symmetry.space_group_name_H-M   'P 1'
#
loop_
_entity.id
_entity.type
_entity.pdbx_description
1 polymer ?
#
loop_
_entity_poly.entity_id
_entity_poly.type
_entity_poly.pdbx_seq_one_letter_code
_entity_poly.pdbx_strand_id
1 'polypeptide(L)'
;MKSSGWKDLKRFYSLETSQKFLYQQYEKRSIQDANQQAYKNCERFIYFLKHGHTFYEQAAIAPLELKPILLFYGMAQLLKACLLTVDPHYPSQTSVLAHGVTSRKRKKQHYRFSEDEVKIQRNGLCMHVLKHLFHLNGLEDERFTMIHLLSKIPEMSHILEFQKQPSTLVKVEKVNGMMIQDHIPLLYNMSAERFIEYFEFHTSWKLKQREAKKLTFDVALEENPALATHLHYDLEMDQWFIPSTRDSFLGIPEIISHYLLMYNLSMIARYETEWWYELLSQYISDDYVMIERYMEIAEEKFPAYIMMLLEENTKKTSSVWN
;
A
#
# COMPACT_ATOMS: atom_id res chain seq x y z
N MET A 1 14.77 9.32 7.96
CA MET A 1 13.78 9.99 8.83
C MET A 1 12.97 8.91 9.54
N LYS A 2 13.34 8.51 10.76
CA LYS A 2 12.59 7.48 11.52
C LYS A 2 11.50 8.18 12.34
N SER A 3 10.27 7.65 12.38
CA SER A 3 9.15 8.07 13.25
C SER A 3 8.20 9.23 12.84
N SER A 4 8.18 9.78 11.62
CA SER A 4 7.24 10.88 11.32
C SER A 4 5.77 10.44 11.35
N GLY A 5 5.45 9.31 10.69
CA GLY A 5 4.06 8.84 10.53
C GLY A 5 3.28 8.71 11.84
N TRP A 6 3.87 8.10 12.87
CA TRP A 6 3.21 7.94 14.16
C TRP A 6 3.03 9.24 14.95
N LYS A 7 3.97 10.18 14.85
CA LYS A 7 3.83 11.50 15.51
C LYS A 7 2.64 12.25 14.93
N ASP A 8 2.44 12.17 13.62
CA ASP A 8 1.32 12.81 12.94
C ASP A 8 -0.01 12.10 13.22
N LEU A 9 -0.03 10.76 13.22
CA LEU A 9 -1.23 9.97 13.52
C LEU A 9 -1.76 10.21 14.96
N LYS A 10 -0.87 10.48 15.92
CA LYS A 10 -1.27 10.77 17.32
C LYS A 10 -2.14 12.02 17.45
N ARG A 11 -2.15 12.93 16.48
CA ARG A 11 -3.05 14.11 16.45
C ARG A 11 -4.52 13.71 16.47
N PHE A 12 -4.84 12.54 15.92
CA PHE A 12 -6.19 12.00 15.91
C PHE A 12 -6.62 11.41 17.26
N TYR A 13 -5.76 11.33 18.30
CA TYR A 13 -6.14 10.70 19.56
C TYR A 13 -7.09 11.55 20.43
N SER A 14 -7.31 12.81 20.06
CA SER A 14 -8.31 13.68 20.68
C SER A 14 -9.71 13.39 20.12
N LEU A 15 -10.69 13.20 21.01
CA LEU A 15 -12.11 13.04 20.64
C LEU A 15 -12.61 14.22 19.82
N GLU A 16 -12.32 15.44 20.27
CA GLU A 16 -12.74 16.68 19.58
C GLU A 16 -12.16 16.76 18.17
N THR A 17 -10.86 16.48 18.03
CA THR A 17 -10.18 16.50 16.72
C THR A 17 -10.73 15.42 15.79
N SER A 18 -10.88 14.19 16.29
CA SER A 18 -11.39 13.08 15.50
C SER A 18 -12.84 13.22 15.11
N GLN A 19 -13.70 13.69 16.02
CA GLN A 19 -15.10 13.95 15.70
C GLN A 19 -15.22 15.04 14.63
N LYS A 20 -14.50 16.16 14.79
CA LYS A 20 -14.48 17.24 13.79
C LYS A 20 -13.97 16.73 12.44
N PHE A 21 -12.90 15.95 12.45
CA PHE A 21 -12.35 15.35 11.23
C PHE A 21 -13.37 14.42 10.55
N LEU A 22 -13.95 13.46 11.25
CA LEU A 22 -14.95 12.54 10.67
C LEU A 22 -16.19 13.28 10.18
N TYR A 23 -16.66 14.28 10.93
CA TYR A 23 -17.78 15.13 10.50
C TYR A 23 -17.48 15.80 9.16
N GLN A 24 -16.30 16.43 9.02
CA GLN A 24 -15.86 17.01 7.76
C GLN A 24 -15.79 15.97 6.63
N GLN A 25 -15.33 14.75 6.92
CA GLN A 25 -15.29 13.69 5.91
C GLN A 25 -16.67 13.25 5.44
N TYR A 26 -17.62 13.19 6.36
CA TYR A 26 -18.99 12.78 6.10
C TYR A 26 -19.78 13.85 5.35
N GLU A 27 -19.64 15.12 5.73
CA GLU A 27 -20.22 16.27 5.02
C GLU A 27 -19.77 16.32 3.56
N LYS A 28 -18.46 16.19 3.30
CA LYS A 28 -17.89 16.18 1.93
C LYS A 28 -18.46 15.08 1.04
N ARG A 29 -18.94 13.99 1.65
CA ARG A 29 -19.50 12.83 0.96
C ARG A 29 -21.03 12.83 0.98
N SER A 30 -21.64 13.90 1.48
CA SER A 30 -23.09 14.02 1.64
C SER A 30 -23.71 12.86 2.41
N ILE A 31 -23.00 12.36 3.42
CA ILE A 31 -23.49 11.31 4.32
C ILE A 31 -24.59 11.88 5.21
N GLN A 32 -25.72 11.18 5.29
CA GLN A 32 -26.84 11.57 6.15
C GLN A 32 -26.45 11.54 7.63
N ASP A 33 -27.00 12.49 8.40
CA ASP A 33 -26.73 12.65 9.83
C ASP A 33 -25.23 12.71 10.17
N ALA A 34 -24.42 13.35 9.30
CA ALA A 34 -22.96 13.40 9.39
C ALA A 34 -22.44 13.70 10.80
N ASN A 35 -23.03 14.67 11.51
CA ASN A 35 -22.60 15.01 12.87
C ASN A 35 -22.88 13.86 13.87
N GLN A 36 -24.06 13.26 13.80
CA GLN A 36 -24.41 12.11 14.65
C GLN A 36 -23.52 10.90 14.34
N GLN A 37 -23.26 10.63 13.07
CA GLN A 37 -22.38 9.54 12.64
C GLN A 37 -20.93 9.78 13.08
N ALA A 38 -20.44 11.02 13.05
CA ALA A 38 -19.11 11.37 13.51
C ALA A 38 -18.98 11.18 15.02
N TYR A 39 -19.98 11.62 15.79
CA TYR A 39 -20.04 11.39 17.24
C TYR A 39 -20.01 9.88 17.57
N LYS A 40 -20.84 9.08 16.90
CA LYS A 40 -20.89 7.62 17.10
C LYS A 40 -19.58 6.90 16.77
N ASN A 41 -18.84 7.37 15.77
CA ASN A 41 -17.65 6.68 15.25
C ASN A 41 -16.31 7.22 15.78
N CYS A 42 -16.29 8.40 16.42
CA CYS A 42 -15.04 9.05 16.82
C CYS A 42 -14.18 8.18 17.75
N GLU A 43 -14.77 7.59 18.80
CA GLU A 43 -14.04 6.70 19.71
C GLU A 43 -13.49 5.48 18.98
N ARG A 44 -14.31 4.88 18.12
CA ARG A 44 -13.94 3.66 17.40
C ARG A 44 -12.80 3.90 16.41
N PHE A 45 -12.83 5.04 15.72
CA PHE A 45 -11.73 5.51 14.88
C PHE A 45 -10.44 5.65 15.68
N ILE A 46 -10.49 6.32 16.85
CA ILE A 46 -9.35 6.47 17.75
C ILE A 46 -8.83 5.11 18.23
N TYR A 47 -9.73 4.19 18.60
CA TYR A 47 -9.35 2.87 19.08
C TYR A 47 -8.67 2.04 18.00
N PHE A 48 -9.11 2.12 16.75
CA PHE A 48 -8.39 1.47 15.65
C PHE A 48 -6.97 2.02 15.47
N LEU A 49 -6.80 3.34 15.50
CA LEU A 49 -5.46 3.95 15.42
C LEU A 49 -4.57 3.55 16.60
N LYS A 50 -5.08 3.64 17.83
CA LYS A 50 -4.34 3.24 19.04
C LYS A 50 -3.97 1.78 19.03
N HIS A 51 -4.89 0.90 18.63
CA HIS A 51 -4.62 -0.54 18.56
C HIS A 51 -3.58 -0.85 17.47
N GLY A 52 -3.68 -0.21 16.30
CA GLY A 52 -2.65 -0.30 15.26
C GLY A 52 -1.28 0.15 15.77
N HIS A 53 -1.23 1.29 16.46
CA HIS A 53 0.00 1.82 17.06
C HIS A 53 0.60 0.88 18.10
N THR A 54 -0.20 0.32 19.01
CA THR A 54 0.28 -0.67 19.99
C THR A 54 0.87 -1.91 19.31
N PHE A 55 0.24 -2.42 18.24
CA PHE A 55 0.81 -3.54 17.48
C PHE A 55 2.19 -3.21 16.91
N TYR A 56 2.38 -2.01 16.35
CA TYR A 56 3.67 -1.59 15.82
C TYR A 56 4.71 -1.33 16.92
N GLU A 57 4.32 -0.72 18.05
CA GLU A 57 5.22 -0.56 19.20
C GLU A 57 5.72 -1.92 19.72
N GLN A 58 4.86 -2.93 19.76
CA GLN A 58 5.27 -4.29 20.11
C GLN A 58 6.09 -4.95 19.00
N ALA A 59 5.75 -4.73 17.73
CA ALA A 59 6.50 -5.27 16.59
C ALA A 59 7.95 -4.76 16.55
N ALA A 60 8.18 -3.51 16.94
CA ALA A 60 9.49 -2.87 16.95
C ALA A 60 10.49 -3.55 17.92
N ILE A 61 9.97 -4.17 18.99
CA ILE A 61 10.78 -4.87 19.99
C ILE A 61 10.63 -6.40 19.93
N ALA A 62 9.73 -6.90 19.09
CA ALA A 62 9.48 -8.32 18.94
C ALA A 62 10.59 -8.99 18.14
N PRO A 63 10.89 -10.27 18.43
CA PRO A 63 11.80 -11.03 17.60
C PRO A 63 11.14 -11.33 16.23
N LEU A 64 11.95 -11.65 15.22
CA LEU A 64 11.47 -11.82 13.83
C LEU A 64 10.37 -12.86 13.71
N GLU A 65 10.36 -13.86 14.59
CA GLU A 65 9.38 -14.94 14.67
C GLU A 65 7.95 -14.42 14.81
N LEU A 66 7.76 -13.32 15.57
CA LEU A 66 6.45 -12.76 15.90
C LEU A 66 6.14 -11.47 15.13
N LYS A 67 7.17 -10.77 14.65
CA LYS A 67 7.07 -9.46 14.03
C LYS A 67 6.06 -9.40 12.87
N PRO A 68 6.01 -10.36 11.91
CA PRO A 68 5.03 -10.32 10.82
C PRO A 68 3.57 -10.35 11.30
N ILE A 69 3.29 -11.11 12.36
CA ILE A 69 1.94 -11.24 12.93
C ILE A 69 1.50 -9.90 13.50
N LEU A 70 2.37 -9.26 14.28
CA LEU A 70 2.08 -7.97 14.90
C LEU A 70 1.90 -6.87 13.84
N LEU A 71 2.80 -6.79 12.86
CA LEU A 71 2.69 -5.83 11.76
C LEU A 71 1.39 -6.03 10.97
N PHE A 72 1.04 -7.27 10.60
CA PHE A 72 -0.19 -7.55 9.86
C PHE A 72 -1.45 -7.09 10.60
N TYR A 73 -1.59 -7.48 11.87
CA TYR A 73 -2.75 -7.08 12.66
C TYR A 73 -2.77 -5.56 12.91
N GLY A 74 -1.61 -4.92 13.05
CA GLY A 74 -1.49 -3.46 13.08
C GLY A 74 -2.01 -2.81 11.79
N MET A 75 -1.55 -3.27 10.63
CA MET A 75 -2.01 -2.80 9.31
C MET A 75 -3.52 -2.91 9.16
N ALA A 76 -4.09 -4.05 9.57
CA ALA A 76 -5.52 -4.27 9.52
C ALA A 76 -6.30 -3.27 10.37
N GLN A 77 -5.83 -2.91 11.57
CA GLN A 77 -6.51 -1.89 12.39
C GLN A 77 -6.42 -0.50 11.75
N LEU A 78 -5.25 -0.12 11.22
CA LEU A 78 -5.08 1.18 10.58
C LEU A 78 -5.97 1.36 9.33
N LEU A 79 -6.12 0.31 8.51
CA LEU A 79 -7.06 0.33 7.39
C LEU A 79 -8.52 0.45 7.83
N LYS A 80 -8.90 -0.18 8.95
CA LYS A 80 -10.24 -0.01 9.52
C LYS A 80 -10.50 1.42 10.00
N ALA A 81 -9.49 2.11 10.54
CA ALA A 81 -9.59 3.53 10.86
C ALA A 81 -9.84 4.36 9.57
N CYS A 82 -9.08 4.09 8.51
CA CYS A 82 -9.30 4.75 7.22
C CYS A 82 -10.69 4.48 6.65
N LEU A 83 -11.21 3.25 6.75
CA LEU A 83 -12.55 2.91 6.30
C LEU A 83 -13.64 3.74 6.98
N LEU A 84 -13.52 3.99 8.28
CA LEU A 84 -14.49 4.84 8.99
C LEU A 84 -14.51 6.28 8.46
N THR A 85 -13.51 6.74 7.71
CA THR A 85 -13.56 8.09 7.09
C THR A 85 -14.47 8.17 5.87
N VAL A 86 -14.80 7.03 5.26
CA VAL A 86 -15.60 6.95 4.02
C VAL A 86 -16.88 6.14 4.18
N ASP A 87 -16.93 5.24 5.16
CA ASP A 87 -18.04 4.35 5.48
C ASP A 87 -18.33 4.36 7.00
N PRO A 88 -19.25 5.22 7.47
CA PRO A 88 -19.61 5.32 8.88
C PRO A 88 -20.33 4.08 9.42
N HIS A 89 -20.76 3.15 8.55
CA HIS A 89 -21.47 1.94 8.93
C HIS A 89 -20.55 0.73 9.01
N TYR A 90 -19.26 0.86 8.67
CA TYR A 90 -18.32 -0.25 8.72
C TYR A 90 -18.17 -0.78 10.16
N PRO A 91 -18.30 -2.10 10.45
CA PRO A 91 -18.68 -3.15 9.52
C PRO A 91 -20.21 -3.31 9.54
N SER A 92 -20.86 -3.14 8.38
CA SER A 92 -22.31 -3.30 8.28
C SER A 92 -22.72 -4.77 8.25
N GLN A 93 -21.78 -5.68 7.98
CA GLN A 93 -22.01 -7.12 7.81
C GLN A 93 -20.82 -7.95 8.30
N THR A 94 -21.07 -9.19 8.70
CA THR A 94 -20.01 -10.09 9.19
C THR A 94 -19.03 -10.54 8.10
N SER A 95 -19.44 -10.48 6.83
CA SER A 95 -18.61 -10.86 5.68
C SER A 95 -17.37 -9.97 5.51
N VAL A 96 -17.37 -8.75 6.04
CA VAL A 96 -16.22 -7.82 5.99
C VAL A 96 -15.29 -7.92 7.20
N LEU A 97 -15.56 -8.85 8.13
CA LEU A 97 -14.72 -9.08 9.31
C LEU A 97 -13.50 -9.97 9.02
N ALA A 98 -13.58 -10.83 8.00
CA ALA A 98 -12.45 -11.62 7.54
C ALA A 98 -11.35 -10.73 6.93
N HIS A 99 -10.12 -11.23 6.81
CA HIS A 99 -9.01 -10.49 6.18
C HIS A 99 -9.26 -10.15 4.70
N GLY A 100 -10.06 -10.96 4.03
CA GLY A 100 -10.37 -10.81 2.60
C GLY A 100 -9.26 -11.24 1.67
N VAL A 101 -8.37 -12.08 2.17
CA VAL A 101 -7.17 -12.56 1.47
C VAL A 101 -6.92 -14.00 1.90
N THR A 102 -6.37 -14.83 1.01
CA THR A 102 -5.92 -16.20 1.32
C THR A 102 -4.60 -16.51 0.65
N SER A 103 -3.75 -17.30 1.28
CA SER A 103 -2.60 -17.97 0.66
C SER A 103 -2.84 -19.48 0.59
N ARG A 104 -1.94 -20.21 -0.07
CA ARG A 104 -2.03 -21.68 -0.13
C ARG A 104 -1.89 -22.27 1.28
N LYS A 105 -2.86 -23.11 1.68
CA LYS A 105 -2.90 -23.77 3.00
C LYS A 105 -1.81 -24.82 3.23
N ARG A 106 -1.26 -25.41 2.16
CA ARG A 106 -0.17 -26.38 2.21
C ARG A 106 0.91 -25.89 1.25
N LYS A 107 2.11 -25.65 1.77
CA LYS A 107 3.25 -25.26 0.94
C LYS A 107 3.79 -26.45 0.15
N LYS A 108 4.40 -26.15 -1.00
CA LYS A 108 5.04 -27.15 -1.86
C LYS A 108 6.36 -27.62 -1.23
N GLN A 109 6.85 -28.78 -1.66
CA GLN A 109 8.23 -29.20 -1.40
C GLN A 109 9.19 -28.15 -1.99
N HIS A 110 10.28 -27.83 -1.28
CA HIS A 110 11.21 -26.74 -1.63
C HIS A 110 10.53 -25.37 -1.71
N TYR A 111 9.72 -25.04 -0.70
CA TYR A 111 9.03 -23.77 -0.62
C TYR A 111 10.00 -22.57 -0.67
N ARG A 112 9.65 -21.58 -1.50
CA ARG A 112 10.26 -20.26 -1.56
C ARG A 112 9.18 -19.21 -1.38
N PHE A 113 9.45 -18.22 -0.53
CA PHE A 113 8.49 -17.13 -0.27
C PHE A 113 8.26 -16.31 -1.55
N SER A 114 9.33 -15.94 -2.24
CA SER A 114 9.29 -15.19 -3.51
C SER A 114 8.34 -15.81 -4.57
N GLU A 115 8.25 -17.13 -4.63
CA GLU A 115 7.41 -17.88 -5.57
C GLU A 115 5.98 -18.15 -5.07
N ASP A 116 5.67 -17.81 -3.82
CA ASP A 116 4.36 -18.03 -3.26
C ASP A 116 3.34 -17.02 -3.77
N GLU A 117 2.06 -17.36 -3.61
CA GLU A 117 0.95 -16.57 -4.10
C GLU A 117 -0.04 -16.22 -2.99
N VAL A 118 -0.62 -15.05 -3.15
CA VAL A 118 -1.75 -14.58 -2.35
C VAL A 118 -2.91 -14.24 -3.27
N LYS A 119 -4.12 -14.58 -2.83
CA LYS A 119 -5.36 -14.38 -3.58
C LYS A 119 -6.30 -13.45 -2.84
N ILE A 120 -6.82 -12.44 -3.53
CA ILE A 120 -7.86 -11.55 -3.00
C ILE A 120 -9.20 -12.30 -3.01
N GLN A 121 -9.94 -12.21 -1.90
CA GLN A 121 -11.26 -12.83 -1.76
C GLN A 121 -12.37 -11.83 -2.10
N ARG A 122 -13.53 -12.36 -2.50
CA ARG A 122 -14.75 -11.57 -2.76
C ARG A 122 -15.23 -10.76 -1.56
N ASN A 123 -15.04 -11.30 -0.36
CA ASN A 123 -15.49 -10.72 0.89
C ASN A 123 -14.31 -10.52 1.84
N GLY A 124 -14.43 -9.56 2.76
CA GLY A 124 -13.44 -9.29 3.81
C GLY A 124 -12.86 -7.89 3.72
N LEU A 125 -11.95 -7.58 4.64
CA LEU A 125 -11.36 -6.27 4.81
C LEU A 125 -10.67 -5.78 3.53
N CYS A 126 -9.85 -6.60 2.89
CA CYS A 126 -9.09 -6.20 1.69
C CYS A 126 -10.00 -5.71 0.55
N MET A 127 -11.03 -6.49 0.18
CA MET A 127 -11.95 -6.09 -0.89
C MET A 127 -12.80 -4.88 -0.49
N HIS A 128 -13.21 -4.79 0.78
CA HIS A 128 -13.94 -3.61 1.28
C HIS A 128 -13.08 -2.34 1.20
N VAL A 129 -11.80 -2.44 1.57
CA VAL A 129 -10.81 -1.36 1.45
C VAL A 129 -10.63 -0.95 -0.02
N LEU A 130 -10.39 -1.90 -0.93
CA LEU A 130 -10.22 -1.64 -2.36
C LEU A 130 -11.42 -0.87 -2.93
N LYS A 131 -12.63 -1.31 -2.61
CA LYS A 131 -13.86 -0.70 -3.10
C LYS A 131 -14.11 0.71 -2.52
N HIS A 132 -13.96 0.87 -1.21
CA HIS A 132 -14.40 2.09 -0.52
C HIS A 132 -13.33 3.17 -0.43
N LEU A 133 -12.04 2.80 -0.34
CA LEU A 133 -10.94 3.78 -0.27
C LEU A 133 -10.32 4.07 -1.64
N PHE A 134 -10.32 3.10 -2.56
CA PHE A 134 -9.62 3.22 -3.85
C PHE A 134 -10.56 3.15 -5.06
N HIS A 135 -11.85 2.88 -4.85
CA HIS A 135 -12.84 2.71 -5.93
C HIS A 135 -12.49 1.61 -6.94
N LEU A 136 -11.68 0.64 -6.52
CA LEU A 136 -11.28 -0.52 -7.33
C LEU A 136 -12.25 -1.68 -7.10
N ASN A 137 -12.74 -2.26 -8.19
CA ASN A 137 -13.61 -3.43 -8.22
C ASN A 137 -13.06 -4.43 -9.25
N GLY A 138 -13.56 -5.67 -9.26
CA GLY A 138 -13.14 -6.66 -10.27
C GLY A 138 -11.80 -7.32 -9.97
N LEU A 139 -11.29 -7.15 -8.75
CA LEU A 139 -10.05 -7.79 -8.26
C LEU A 139 -10.36 -9.08 -7.48
N GLU A 140 -11.61 -9.56 -7.52
CA GLU A 140 -11.98 -10.80 -6.86
C GLU A 140 -11.27 -11.98 -7.52
N ASP A 141 -10.73 -12.89 -6.70
CA ASP A 141 -10.01 -14.09 -7.16
C ASP A 141 -8.66 -13.82 -7.87
N GLU A 142 -8.27 -12.54 -8.03
CA GLU A 142 -6.95 -12.14 -8.53
C GLU A 142 -5.82 -12.65 -7.62
N ARG A 143 -4.71 -13.04 -8.25
CA ARG A 143 -3.56 -13.64 -7.60
C ARG A 143 -2.30 -12.84 -7.87
N PHE A 144 -1.52 -12.65 -6.81
CA PHE A 144 -0.23 -11.98 -6.88
C PHE A 144 0.84 -12.89 -6.31
N THR A 145 1.96 -13.02 -7.04
CA THR A 145 3.16 -13.65 -6.50
C THR A 145 3.86 -12.69 -5.55
N MET A 146 4.56 -13.21 -4.54
CA MET A 146 5.27 -12.35 -3.57
C MET A 146 6.34 -11.52 -4.28
N ILE A 147 7.05 -12.10 -5.25
CA ILE A 147 8.08 -11.38 -5.98
C ILE A 147 7.54 -10.19 -6.78
N HIS A 148 6.36 -10.32 -7.39
CA HIS A 148 5.74 -9.20 -8.09
C HIS A 148 5.32 -8.09 -7.11
N LEU A 149 4.78 -8.44 -5.94
CA LEU A 149 4.43 -7.46 -4.92
C LEU A 149 5.66 -6.74 -4.36
N LEU A 150 6.76 -7.47 -4.09
CA LEU A 150 8.02 -6.89 -3.64
C LEU A 150 8.64 -5.97 -4.71
N SER A 151 8.58 -6.36 -5.98
CA SER A 151 9.12 -5.55 -7.09
C SER A 151 8.42 -4.20 -7.29
N LYS A 152 7.23 -4.02 -6.70
CA LYS A 152 6.50 -2.74 -6.70
C LYS A 152 7.01 -1.75 -5.63
N ILE A 153 7.82 -2.20 -4.69
CA ILE A 153 8.30 -1.39 -3.56
C ILE A 153 9.71 -0.87 -3.92
N PRO A 154 9.90 0.44 -4.17
CA PRO A 154 11.19 1.00 -4.59
C PRO A 154 12.36 0.66 -3.65
N GLU A 155 12.11 0.67 -2.35
CA GLU A 155 13.12 0.40 -1.31
C GLU A 155 13.64 -1.06 -1.35
N MET A 156 12.96 -1.95 -2.07
CA MET A 156 13.41 -3.33 -2.32
C MET A 156 14.34 -3.46 -3.53
N SER A 157 14.38 -2.48 -4.45
CA SER A 157 15.07 -2.61 -5.74
C SER A 157 16.53 -3.05 -5.61
N HIS A 158 17.28 -2.46 -4.67
CA HIS A 158 18.69 -2.81 -4.46
C HIS A 158 18.88 -4.28 -4.06
N ILE A 159 18.04 -4.81 -3.16
CA ILE A 159 18.14 -6.22 -2.73
C ILE A 159 17.71 -7.17 -3.85
N LEU A 160 16.64 -6.82 -4.56
CA LEU A 160 16.16 -7.63 -5.68
C LEU A 160 17.21 -7.70 -6.78
N GLU A 161 17.85 -6.58 -7.13
CA GLU A 161 18.94 -6.55 -8.10
C GLU A 161 20.15 -7.36 -7.65
N PHE A 162 20.57 -7.22 -6.39
CA PHE A 162 21.68 -7.97 -5.82
C PHE A 162 21.45 -9.48 -5.90
N GLN A 163 20.22 -9.93 -5.64
CA GLN A 163 19.82 -11.34 -5.70
C GLN A 163 19.39 -11.79 -7.10
N LYS A 164 19.58 -10.95 -8.13
CA LYS A 164 19.21 -11.22 -9.53
C LYS A 164 17.72 -11.57 -9.71
N GLN A 165 16.88 -11.03 -8.84
CA GLN A 165 15.43 -11.08 -8.95
C GLN A 165 14.94 -9.98 -9.90
N PRO A 166 13.71 -10.10 -10.43
CA PRO A 166 13.11 -9.02 -11.22
C PRO A 166 13.02 -7.72 -10.41
N SER A 167 13.77 -6.70 -10.83
CA SER A 167 13.58 -5.31 -10.42
C SER A 167 12.97 -4.57 -11.60
N THR A 168 11.74 -4.11 -11.42
CA THR A 168 10.90 -3.62 -12.54
C THR A 168 10.51 -2.16 -12.36
N LEU A 169 11.34 -1.38 -11.67
CA LEU A 169 11.10 0.03 -11.42
C LEU A 169 12.18 0.89 -12.07
N VAL A 170 11.76 2.00 -12.65
CA VAL A 170 12.65 3.01 -13.21
C VAL A 170 12.34 4.36 -12.60
N LYS A 171 13.39 5.10 -12.26
CA LYS A 171 13.29 6.40 -11.63
C LYS A 171 12.70 7.43 -12.60
N VAL A 172 11.84 8.29 -12.07
CA VAL A 172 11.26 9.44 -12.77
C VAL A 172 11.47 10.70 -11.92
N GLU A 173 11.44 11.87 -12.57
CA GLU A 173 11.71 13.14 -11.90
C GLU A 173 10.44 14.01 -11.86
N LYS A 174 10.15 14.61 -10.72
CA LYS A 174 9.02 15.54 -10.59
C LYS A 174 9.43 16.94 -11.07
N VAL A 175 9.00 17.33 -12.27
CA VAL A 175 9.29 18.64 -12.89
C VAL A 175 7.99 19.21 -13.49
N ASN A 176 7.16 19.86 -12.66
CA ASN A 176 5.84 20.38 -13.09
C ASN A 176 4.97 19.30 -13.77
N GLY A 177 5.03 18.08 -13.23
CA GLY A 177 4.57 16.83 -13.83
C GLY A 177 5.58 15.72 -13.50
N MET A 178 5.38 14.52 -14.01
CA MET A 178 6.38 13.44 -13.96
C MET A 178 7.11 13.38 -15.29
N MET A 179 8.40 13.72 -15.23
CA MET A 179 9.31 13.65 -16.36
C MET A 179 9.94 12.27 -16.43
N ILE A 180 9.78 11.62 -17.58
CA ILE A 180 10.45 10.39 -17.94
C ILE A 180 11.48 10.64 -19.04
N GLN A 181 12.60 9.93 -18.96
CA GLN A 181 13.65 9.98 -19.96
C GLN A 181 13.25 9.15 -21.20
N ASP A 182 13.72 9.55 -22.38
CA ASP A 182 13.42 8.89 -23.67
C ASP A 182 13.89 7.43 -23.80
N HIS A 183 14.82 6.99 -22.96
CA HIS A 183 15.23 5.58 -22.92
C HIS A 183 14.18 4.68 -22.26
N ILE A 184 13.26 5.22 -21.45
CA ILE A 184 12.22 4.43 -20.77
C ILE A 184 11.28 3.74 -21.77
N PRO A 185 10.76 4.41 -22.83
CA PRO A 185 10.05 3.74 -23.91
C PRO A 185 10.74 2.49 -24.49
N LEU A 186 12.07 2.48 -24.54
CA LEU A 186 12.84 1.33 -25.05
C LEU A 186 12.74 0.12 -24.11
N LEU A 187 12.64 0.32 -22.79
CA LEU A 187 12.44 -0.76 -21.81
C LEU A 187 11.09 -1.48 -22.02
N TYR A 188 10.11 -0.75 -22.56
CA TYR A 188 8.80 -1.27 -22.95
C TYR A 188 8.77 -1.90 -24.34
N ASN A 189 9.91 -1.92 -25.05
CA ASN A 189 10.03 -2.29 -26.46
C ASN A 189 9.05 -1.49 -27.35
N MET A 190 8.95 -0.17 -27.11
CA MET A 190 8.06 0.73 -27.84
C MET A 190 8.81 1.95 -28.40
N SER A 191 8.27 2.54 -29.48
CA SER A 191 8.61 3.92 -29.84
C SER A 191 8.04 4.89 -28.80
N ALA A 192 8.54 6.13 -28.77
CA ALA A 192 8.03 7.17 -27.87
C ALA A 192 6.52 7.41 -28.08
N GLU A 193 6.06 7.47 -29.33
CA GLU A 193 4.65 7.67 -29.68
C GLU A 193 3.78 6.54 -29.13
N ARG A 194 4.20 5.29 -29.35
CA ARG A 194 3.45 4.12 -28.89
C ARG A 194 3.43 4.03 -27.36
N PHE A 195 4.53 4.42 -26.72
CA PHE A 195 4.62 4.49 -25.26
C PHE A 195 3.65 5.53 -24.70
N ILE A 196 3.58 6.73 -25.30
CA ILE A 196 2.63 7.78 -24.89
C ILE A 196 1.20 7.26 -24.99
N GLU A 197 0.80 6.71 -26.15
CA GLU A 197 -0.53 6.11 -26.33
C GLU A 197 -0.83 5.03 -25.29
N TYR A 198 0.15 4.16 -25.02
CA TYR A 198 0.01 3.08 -24.05
C TYR A 198 -0.20 3.63 -22.64
N PHE A 199 0.62 4.59 -22.19
CA PHE A 199 0.48 5.20 -20.86
C PHE A 199 -0.84 5.96 -20.73
N GLU A 200 -1.21 6.79 -21.70
CA GLU A 200 -2.46 7.56 -21.64
C GLU A 200 -3.73 6.69 -21.69
N PHE A 201 -3.63 5.47 -22.21
CA PHE A 201 -4.72 4.50 -22.24
C PHE A 201 -4.84 3.68 -20.94
N HIS A 202 -3.71 3.23 -20.38
CA HIS A 202 -3.70 2.35 -19.20
C HIS A 202 -3.64 3.13 -17.88
N THR A 203 -3.23 4.38 -17.92
CA THR A 203 -3.11 5.25 -16.75
C THR A 203 -3.99 6.48 -16.91
N SER A 204 -4.15 7.23 -15.81
CA SER A 204 -4.83 8.52 -15.83
C SER A 204 -3.96 9.65 -16.39
N TRP A 205 -2.72 9.36 -16.78
CA TRP A 205 -1.72 10.38 -17.10
C TRP A 205 -1.97 10.97 -18.49
N LYS A 206 -1.59 12.24 -18.65
CA LYS A 206 -1.70 12.95 -19.94
C LYS A 206 -0.39 13.62 -20.29
N LEU A 207 0.03 13.53 -21.54
CA LEU A 207 1.24 14.20 -21.99
C LEU A 207 1.05 15.71 -21.90
N LYS A 208 1.90 16.36 -21.11
CA LYS A 208 1.92 17.81 -20.94
C LYS A 208 2.95 18.47 -21.85
N GLN A 209 4.12 17.87 -21.96
CA GLN A 209 5.22 18.41 -22.75
C GLN A 209 6.10 17.31 -23.33
N ARG A 210 6.56 17.52 -24.56
CA ARG A 210 7.54 16.68 -25.25
C ARG A 210 8.76 17.51 -25.64
N GLU A 211 9.92 17.08 -25.16
CA GLU A 211 11.23 17.59 -25.58
C GLU A 211 12.01 16.45 -26.25
N ALA A 212 13.13 16.77 -26.91
CA ALA A 212 13.88 15.82 -27.74
C ALA A 212 14.23 14.48 -27.04
N LYS A 213 14.45 14.50 -25.72
CA LYS A 213 14.81 13.32 -24.91
C LYS A 213 13.96 13.11 -23.67
N LYS A 214 12.86 13.84 -23.54
CA LYS A 214 12.07 13.90 -22.30
C LYS A 214 10.59 13.97 -22.60
N LEU A 215 9.81 13.18 -21.89
CA LEU A 215 8.35 13.23 -21.91
C LEU A 215 7.89 13.63 -20.51
N THR A 216 7.06 14.66 -20.41
CA THR A 216 6.50 15.10 -19.13
C THR A 216 5.00 14.84 -19.12
N PHE A 217 4.55 14.07 -18.14
CA PHE A 217 3.15 13.73 -17.95
C PHE A 217 2.55 14.51 -16.78
N ASP A 218 1.29 14.90 -16.93
CA ASP A 218 0.46 15.30 -15.80
C ASP A 218 0.00 14.04 -15.04
N VAL A 219 0.17 14.06 -13.73
CA VAL A 219 -0.11 12.95 -12.81
C VAL A 219 -0.94 13.39 -11.61
N ALA A 220 -1.70 14.49 -11.74
CA ALA A 220 -2.44 15.11 -10.63
C ALA A 220 -3.27 14.11 -9.78
N LEU A 221 -3.78 13.04 -10.38
CA LEU A 221 -4.58 12.00 -9.70
C LEU A 221 -3.76 10.96 -8.93
N GLU A 222 -2.43 10.93 -9.11
CA GLU A 222 -1.50 9.97 -8.50
C GLU A 222 -0.39 10.64 -7.68
N GLU A 223 -0.47 11.95 -7.41
CA GLU A 223 0.53 12.64 -6.59
C GLU A 223 0.61 12.13 -5.14
N ASN A 224 -0.46 11.53 -4.64
CA ASN A 224 -0.47 10.87 -3.35
C ASN A 224 -0.03 9.41 -3.50
N PRO A 225 1.17 9.02 -3.03
CA PRO A 225 1.71 7.69 -3.28
C PRO A 225 0.91 6.59 -2.58
N ALA A 226 0.16 6.91 -1.52
CA ALA A 226 -0.69 5.94 -0.85
C ALA A 226 -1.93 5.55 -1.69
N LEU A 227 -2.33 6.40 -2.64
CA LEU A 227 -3.47 6.17 -3.55
C LEU A 227 -3.03 5.74 -4.96
N ALA A 228 -1.80 6.08 -5.34
CA ALA A 228 -1.28 5.81 -6.68
C ALA A 228 -1.20 4.31 -6.99
N THR A 229 -1.60 3.94 -8.21
CA THR A 229 -1.55 2.57 -8.70
C THR A 229 -0.38 2.35 -9.66
N HIS A 230 0.06 3.39 -10.38
CA HIS A 230 1.11 3.34 -11.39
C HIS A 230 2.37 4.13 -10.98
N LEU A 231 2.21 5.11 -10.09
CA LEU A 231 3.33 5.86 -9.50
C LEU A 231 3.78 5.23 -8.17
N HIS A 232 5.09 5.03 -8.01
CA HIS A 232 5.71 4.46 -6.81
C HIS A 232 6.68 5.46 -6.20
N TYR A 233 6.81 5.44 -4.88
CA TYR A 233 7.58 6.43 -4.15
C TYR A 233 8.51 5.76 -3.14
N ASP A 234 9.79 6.07 -3.21
CA ASP A 234 10.78 5.68 -2.22
C ASP A 234 10.78 6.69 -1.08
N LEU A 235 10.33 6.26 0.10
CA LEU A 235 10.23 7.12 1.28
C LEU A 235 11.60 7.42 1.91
N GLU A 236 12.58 6.53 1.73
CA GLU A 236 13.92 6.69 2.28
C GLU A 236 14.75 7.69 1.47
N MET A 237 14.63 7.63 0.14
CA MET A 237 15.40 8.46 -0.79
C MET A 237 14.66 9.68 -1.33
N ASP A 238 13.35 9.82 -1.07
CA ASP A 238 12.49 10.88 -1.64
C ASP A 238 12.54 10.89 -3.17
N GLN A 239 12.19 9.74 -3.78
CA GLN A 239 12.29 9.52 -5.22
C GLN A 239 11.06 8.84 -5.80
N TRP A 240 10.72 9.21 -7.03
CA TRP A 240 9.57 8.66 -7.75
C TRP A 240 10.01 7.62 -8.76
N PHE A 241 9.16 6.60 -8.94
CA PHE A 241 9.40 5.47 -9.82
C PHE A 241 8.11 5.10 -10.56
N ILE A 242 8.29 4.51 -11.74
CA ILE A 242 7.23 3.83 -12.47
C ILE A 242 7.69 2.41 -12.83
N PRO A 243 6.76 1.50 -13.15
CA PRO A 243 7.11 0.23 -13.76
C PRO A 243 7.98 0.40 -15.01
N SER A 244 8.85 -0.56 -15.28
CA SER A 244 9.75 -0.57 -16.44
C SER A 244 9.26 -1.51 -17.55
N THR A 245 8.22 -2.29 -17.28
CA THR A 245 7.62 -3.26 -18.21
C THR A 245 6.10 -3.29 -18.06
N ARG A 246 5.39 -3.83 -19.08
CA ARG A 246 3.92 -3.91 -19.08
C ARG A 246 3.38 -4.81 -17.98
N ASP A 247 4.01 -5.97 -17.79
CA ASP A 247 3.54 -7.00 -16.86
C ASP A 247 3.75 -6.61 -15.38
N SER A 248 4.47 -5.51 -15.14
CA SER A 248 4.72 -4.96 -13.80
C SER A 248 3.62 -4.02 -13.30
N PHE A 249 2.62 -3.71 -14.14
CA PHE A 249 1.45 -2.96 -13.72
C PHE A 249 0.45 -3.86 -12.98
N LEU A 250 0.52 -3.86 -11.65
CA LEU A 250 -0.37 -4.67 -10.81
C LEU A 250 -1.79 -4.09 -10.64
N GLY A 251 -2.04 -2.86 -11.07
CA GLY A 251 -3.36 -2.21 -10.96
C GLY A 251 -3.86 -1.97 -9.53
N ILE A 252 -3.04 -2.23 -8.51
CA ILE A 252 -3.35 -1.99 -7.10
C ILE A 252 -2.42 -0.92 -6.50
N PRO A 253 -2.89 -0.15 -5.50
CA PRO A 253 -2.04 0.78 -4.75
C PRO A 253 -0.99 0.04 -3.92
N GLU A 254 0.17 0.65 -3.70
CA GLU A 254 1.28 0.02 -2.98
C GLU A 254 0.90 -0.38 -1.53
N ILE A 255 0.05 0.41 -0.85
CA ILE A 255 -0.46 0.05 0.49
C ILE A 255 -1.20 -1.30 0.50
N ILE A 256 -1.85 -1.67 -0.61
CA ILE A 256 -2.48 -2.99 -0.75
C ILE A 256 -1.41 -4.06 -0.95
N SER A 257 -0.35 -3.80 -1.70
CA SER A 257 0.79 -4.72 -1.81
C SER A 257 1.42 -5.03 -0.44
N HIS A 258 1.60 -4.01 0.40
CA HIS A 258 2.05 -4.19 1.79
C HIS A 258 1.09 -5.08 2.60
N TYR A 259 -0.21 -4.83 2.51
CA TYR A 259 -1.23 -5.63 3.21
C TYR A 259 -1.19 -7.11 2.77
N LEU A 260 -1.06 -7.36 1.46
CA LEU A 260 -1.01 -8.69 0.88
C LEU A 260 0.25 -9.47 1.25
N LEU A 261 1.42 -8.82 1.17
CA LEU A 261 2.71 -9.38 1.58
C LEU A 261 2.72 -9.71 3.07
N MET A 262 2.28 -8.77 3.92
CA MET A 262 2.28 -8.94 5.36
C MET A 262 1.24 -9.98 5.81
N TYR A 263 0.10 -10.08 5.11
CA TYR A 263 -0.83 -11.19 5.30
C TYR A 263 -0.13 -12.53 5.08
N ASN A 264 0.56 -12.74 3.95
CA ASN A 264 1.22 -14.02 3.69
C ASN A 264 2.29 -14.33 4.73
N LEU A 265 3.18 -13.37 5.04
CA LEU A 265 4.20 -13.54 6.08
C LEU A 265 3.60 -13.87 7.45
N SER A 266 2.49 -13.23 7.84
CA SER A 266 1.81 -13.57 9.10
C SER A 266 1.23 -14.98 9.10
N MET A 267 0.78 -15.49 7.95
CA MET A 267 0.29 -16.86 7.84
C MET A 267 1.45 -17.86 7.91
N ILE A 268 2.58 -17.56 7.28
CA ILE A 268 3.80 -18.39 7.35
C ILE A 268 4.28 -18.47 8.80
N ALA A 269 4.47 -17.33 9.45
CA ALA A 269 4.93 -17.26 10.84
C ALA A 269 4.00 -18.02 11.82
N ARG A 270 2.70 -18.11 11.50
CA ARG A 270 1.71 -18.77 12.35
C ARG A 270 1.50 -20.25 12.06
N TYR A 271 1.58 -20.66 10.80
CA TYR A 271 1.12 -21.98 10.35
C TYR A 271 2.23 -22.84 9.71
N GLU A 272 3.31 -22.23 9.23
CA GLU A 272 4.44 -22.91 8.60
C GLU A 272 5.69 -22.81 9.50
N THR A 273 5.51 -23.16 10.78
CA THR A 273 6.50 -22.94 11.85
C THR A 273 7.86 -23.56 11.52
N GLU A 274 7.90 -24.79 11.01
CA GLU A 274 9.16 -25.47 10.67
C GLU A 274 9.98 -24.67 9.65
N TRP A 275 9.39 -24.35 8.49
CA TRP A 275 10.07 -23.58 7.45
C TRP A 275 10.46 -22.18 7.95
N TRP A 276 9.60 -21.53 8.72
CA TRP A 276 9.88 -20.19 9.26
C TRP A 276 11.09 -20.19 10.19
N TYR A 277 11.17 -21.14 11.12
CA TYR A 277 12.32 -21.26 12.02
C TYR A 277 13.58 -21.74 11.30
N GLU A 278 13.48 -22.64 10.32
CA GLU A 278 14.63 -23.02 9.48
C GLU A 278 15.18 -21.81 8.71
N LEU A 279 14.32 -20.98 8.12
CA LEU A 279 14.74 -19.75 7.44
C LEU A 279 15.48 -18.80 8.39
N LEU A 280 14.92 -18.55 9.58
CA LEU A 280 15.49 -17.59 10.53
C LEU A 280 16.77 -18.09 11.22
N SER A 281 16.90 -19.41 11.45
CA SER A 281 18.03 -19.99 12.19
C SER A 281 19.17 -20.49 11.30
N GLN A 282 18.85 -20.99 10.11
CA GLN A 282 19.82 -21.61 9.20
C GLN A 282 20.05 -20.81 7.92
N TYR A 283 19.31 -19.71 7.70
CA TYR A 283 19.45 -18.84 6.53
C TYR A 283 19.37 -19.62 5.21
N ILE A 284 18.43 -20.56 5.13
CA ILE A 284 18.38 -21.59 4.07
C ILE A 284 18.15 -21.04 2.65
N SER A 285 17.72 -19.78 2.51
CA SER A 285 17.49 -19.15 1.20
C SER A 285 17.62 -17.62 1.25
N ASP A 286 17.73 -17.04 0.05
CA ASP A 286 17.69 -15.60 -0.20
C ASP A 286 16.41 -14.91 0.28
N ASP A 287 15.33 -15.68 0.53
CA ASP A 287 14.09 -15.14 1.08
C ASP A 287 14.32 -14.49 2.45
N TYR A 288 15.30 -14.94 3.23
CA TYR A 288 15.63 -14.35 4.53
C TYR A 288 15.93 -12.85 4.39
N VAL A 289 16.86 -12.50 3.50
CA VAL A 289 17.31 -11.12 3.29
C VAL A 289 16.19 -10.25 2.71
N MET A 290 15.39 -10.80 1.79
CA MET A 290 14.23 -10.08 1.24
C MET A 290 13.17 -9.79 2.30
N ILE A 291 12.83 -10.79 3.12
CA ILE A 291 11.77 -10.69 4.12
C ILE A 291 12.20 -9.74 5.23
N GLU A 292 13.43 -9.84 5.72
CA GLU A 292 13.97 -8.96 6.75
C GLU A 292 13.91 -7.49 6.31
N ARG A 293 14.46 -7.18 5.13
CA ARG A 293 14.40 -5.82 4.58
C ARG A 293 12.97 -5.34 4.35
N TYR A 294 12.12 -6.18 3.76
CA TYR A 294 10.73 -5.82 3.52
C TYR A 294 10.00 -5.47 4.84
N MET A 295 10.24 -6.22 5.92
CA MET A 295 9.62 -5.93 7.21
C MET A 295 10.05 -4.56 7.77
N GLU A 296 11.32 -4.18 7.62
CA GLU A 296 11.80 -2.85 8.01
C GLU A 296 11.09 -1.74 7.23
N ILE A 297 10.96 -1.92 5.90
CA ILE A 297 10.27 -0.97 5.04
C ILE A 297 8.79 -0.86 5.44
N ALA A 298 8.12 -2.00 5.61
CA ALA A 298 6.70 -2.05 5.95
C ALA A 298 6.40 -1.42 7.31
N GLU A 299 7.30 -1.56 8.28
CA GLU A 299 7.19 -0.99 9.63
C GLU A 299 7.16 0.55 9.62
N GLU A 300 7.96 1.19 8.76
CA GLU A 300 8.03 2.65 8.66
C GLU A 300 7.06 3.22 7.61
N LYS A 301 6.96 2.57 6.45
CA LYS A 301 6.25 3.10 5.27
C LYS A 301 4.74 2.98 5.38
N PHE A 302 4.24 1.88 5.95
CA PHE A 302 2.79 1.68 6.04
C PHE A 302 2.10 2.74 6.93
N PRO A 303 2.60 3.08 8.14
CA PRO A 303 2.03 4.17 8.93
C PRO A 303 2.10 5.53 8.21
N ALA A 304 3.17 5.80 7.45
CA ALA A 304 3.28 7.02 6.64
C ALA A 304 2.18 7.07 5.56
N TYR A 305 1.93 5.96 4.86
CA TYR A 305 0.83 5.85 3.90
C TYR A 305 -0.55 6.02 4.54
N ILE A 306 -0.76 5.48 5.75
CA ILE A 306 -2.00 5.69 6.49
C ILE A 306 -2.19 7.19 6.80
N MET A 307 -1.15 7.91 7.20
CA MET A 307 -1.24 9.35 7.39
C MET A 307 -1.61 10.06 6.07
N MET A 308 -0.95 9.72 4.96
CA MET A 308 -1.24 10.31 3.65
C MET A 308 -2.69 10.06 3.19
N LEU A 309 -3.27 8.90 3.48
CA LEU A 309 -4.69 8.61 3.21
C LEU A 309 -5.62 9.49 4.06
N LEU A 310 -5.32 9.68 5.35
CA LEU A 310 -6.10 10.53 6.23
C LEU A 310 -5.99 12.02 5.82
N GLU A 311 -4.83 12.46 5.34
CA GLU A 311 -4.61 13.83 4.86
C GLU A 311 -5.27 14.11 3.51
N GLU A 312 -5.25 13.19 2.55
CA GLU A 312 -5.92 13.40 1.25
C GLU A 312 -7.39 13.75 1.43
N ASN A 313 -8.01 13.02 2.34
CA ASN A 313 -9.37 13.20 2.77
C ASN A 313 -9.60 14.61 3.35
N THR A 314 -8.57 15.28 3.87
CA THR A 314 -8.64 16.70 4.24
C THR A 314 -8.47 17.64 3.04
N LYS A 315 -7.48 17.44 2.15
CA LYS A 315 -7.08 18.40 1.09
C LYS A 315 -8.14 18.75 0.04
N LYS A 316 -9.15 17.90 -0.19
CA LYS A 316 -10.30 18.26 -1.05
C LYS A 316 -11.14 19.47 -0.55
N THR A 317 -10.76 20.15 0.53
CA THR A 317 -11.33 21.44 0.98
C THR A 317 -10.76 22.68 0.28
N SER A 318 -9.67 22.59 -0.48
CA SER A 318 -8.92 23.79 -0.87
C SER A 318 -9.26 24.38 -2.24
N SER A 319 -10.20 23.81 -3.01
CA SER A 319 -10.52 24.28 -4.37
C SER A 319 -11.85 25.03 -4.50
N VAL A 320 -12.49 25.42 -3.39
CA VAL A 320 -13.73 26.21 -3.42
C VAL A 320 -13.69 27.29 -2.36
N TRP A 321 -12.70 28.17 -2.38
CA TRP A 321 -12.76 29.55 -1.87
C TRP A 321 -11.58 30.33 -2.47
N ASN A 322 -11.79 30.83 -3.69
CA ASN A 322 -11.33 32.14 -4.16
C ASN A 322 -12.12 32.51 -5.41
#